data_AF-A0A318JF06-F1
#
_entry.id   AF-A0A318JF06-F1
#
_cell.length_a   1.000
_cell.length_b   1.000
_cell.length_c   1.000
_cell.angle_alpha   90.00
_cell.angle_beta   90.00
_cell.angle_gamma   90.00
#
_symmetry.space_group_name_H-M   'P 1'
#
loop_
_entity.id
_entity.type
_entity.pdbx_description
1 polymer ?
#
loop_
_entity_poly.entity_id
_entity_poly.type
_entity_poly.pdbx_seq_one_letter_code
_entity_poly.pdbx_strand_id
1 'polypeptide(L)'
;MIYQRRALQRRLNELREVLDDEEVSKLAERLNRAGRDRVAAMWELVVFHGLSKCGHLKSEVPLASGRRPDIHFEHDGLRLIADVTAICDESLDKDNPYRELIQLIEAAKNKLKLPTGGLDLRIRAKHENTKRGKKTTLLLPPREKLQTFVSQTIVPQLREQIAAGTSPLRIVIDDHDADLDIIINPTKSPYNSAGFAAYDVPQIKDQNPLYKALKSKADQLRGALGITGVIVGDGDCCILSDRSLGWGEVSAKQIIDEFFRQYSSVDFVLLLSVRESRLGWAPYPPPVRQNHPSLFIREGCNTSSELNTLFQSMIGHFPKPAMMPVNGALRAREDDYGLGHHGGYSMVGSSVVRLGLREFTEIFAGLRSLQGNGAKYVEAAQKLPQEPNHLQAIVLRNLMEGRLPESIEIIKTGEEDNDNWVEIHFGEIDPAIAPLR
;
A
#
# COMPACT_ATOMS: atom_id res chain seq x y z
N MET A 1 -0.85 3.87 4.54
CA MET A 1 -0.43 4.73 3.42
C MET A 1 1.08 4.60 3.24
N ILE A 2 1.63 4.95 2.08
CA ILE A 2 3.07 4.81 1.78
C ILE A 2 3.92 5.58 2.79
N TYR A 3 3.52 6.81 3.09
CA TYR A 3 4.16 7.68 4.08
C TYR A 3 3.40 7.68 5.41
N GLN A 4 4.10 8.02 6.49
CA GLN A 4 3.49 8.18 7.81
C GLN A 4 2.53 9.35 7.86
N ARG A 5 1.48 9.21 8.67
CA ARG A 5 0.43 10.22 8.78
C ARG A 5 0.95 11.53 9.38
N ARG A 6 1.91 11.46 10.30
CA ARG A 6 2.56 12.65 10.89
C ARG A 6 3.34 13.45 9.83
N ALA A 7 4.09 12.76 8.96
CA ALA A 7 4.80 13.41 7.87
C ALA A 7 3.83 14.08 6.86
N LEU A 8 2.75 13.39 6.47
CA LEU A 8 1.72 13.99 5.60
C LEU A 8 1.06 15.21 6.24
N GLN A 9 0.73 15.15 7.54
CA GLN A 9 0.17 16.29 8.27
C GLN A 9 1.12 17.49 8.28
N ARG A 10 2.42 17.26 8.49
CA ARG A 10 3.41 18.33 8.43
C ARG A 10 3.46 18.96 7.03
N ARG A 11 3.40 18.17 5.97
CA ARG A 11 3.41 18.69 4.59
C ARG A 11 2.15 19.50 4.28
N LEU A 12 0.97 19.07 4.75
CA LEU A 12 -0.24 19.87 4.67
C LEU A 12 -0.08 21.22 5.37
N ASN A 13 0.49 21.24 6.58
CA ASN A 13 0.69 22.47 7.33
C ASN A 13 1.63 23.44 6.59
N GLU A 14 2.73 22.93 6.05
CA GLU A 14 3.68 23.75 5.28
C GLU A 14 3.09 24.24 3.95
N LEU A 15 2.20 23.46 3.31
CA LEU A 15 1.53 23.90 2.07
C LEU A 15 0.53 25.02 2.28
N ARG A 16 -0.07 25.15 3.47
CA ARG A 16 -0.97 26.28 3.80
C ARG A 16 -0.27 27.64 3.76
N GLU A 17 1.06 27.66 3.84
CA GLU A 17 1.85 28.89 3.70
C GLU A 17 2.05 29.31 2.23
N VAL A 18 1.73 28.42 1.28
CA VAL A 18 2.01 28.59 -0.15
C VAL A 18 0.74 28.57 -1.01
N LEU A 19 -0.19 27.67 -0.71
CA LEU A 19 -1.45 27.46 -1.44
C LEU A 19 -2.65 27.96 -0.63
N ASP A 20 -3.81 28.07 -1.29
CA ASP A 20 -5.04 28.48 -0.63
C ASP A 20 -5.51 27.43 0.40
N ASP A 21 -6.04 27.88 1.54
CA ASP A 21 -6.45 26.98 2.62
C ASP A 21 -7.62 26.08 2.21
N GLU A 22 -8.48 26.51 1.27
CA GLU A 22 -9.54 25.68 0.71
C GLU A 22 -8.97 24.53 -0.12
N GLU A 23 -7.93 24.79 -0.93
CA GLU A 23 -7.24 23.77 -1.74
C GLU A 23 -6.57 22.73 -0.83
N VAL A 24 -5.84 23.18 0.19
CA VAL A 24 -5.17 22.29 1.14
C VAL A 24 -6.20 21.50 1.97
N SER A 25 -7.34 22.10 2.31
CA SER A 25 -8.42 21.42 3.02
C SER A 25 -9.08 20.33 2.19
N LYS A 26 -9.34 20.57 0.89
CA LYS A 26 -9.84 19.53 -0.04
C LYS A 26 -8.88 18.34 -0.13
N LEU A 27 -7.57 18.62 -0.17
CA LEU A 27 -6.56 17.57 -0.18
C LEU A 27 -6.56 16.77 1.12
N ALA A 28 -6.70 17.44 2.27
CA ALA A 28 -6.83 16.78 3.57
C ALA A 28 -8.09 15.91 3.68
N GLU A 29 -9.23 16.36 3.15
CA GLU A 29 -10.48 15.58 3.10
C GLU A 29 -10.30 14.29 2.29
N ARG A 30 -9.67 14.37 1.12
CA ARG A 30 -9.37 13.21 0.27
C ARG A 30 -8.42 12.23 0.96
N LEU A 31 -7.43 12.73 1.70
CA LEU A 31 -6.53 11.92 2.53
C LEU A 31 -7.23 11.23 3.71
N ASN A 32 -8.34 11.79 4.20
CA ASN A 32 -9.13 11.20 5.28
C ASN A 32 -10.14 10.17 4.76
N ARG A 33 -10.62 10.29 3.53
CA ARG A 33 -11.57 9.34 2.93
C ARG A 33 -10.89 8.02 2.58
N ALA A 34 -11.46 6.88 2.99
CA ALA A 34 -10.93 5.58 2.62
C ALA A 34 -11.10 5.28 1.14
N GLY A 35 -10.16 4.51 0.58
CA GLY A 35 -10.21 4.03 -0.78
C GLY A 35 -9.07 4.56 -1.65
N ARG A 36 -9.25 4.41 -2.97
CA ARG A 36 -8.21 4.68 -3.97
C ARG A 36 -7.75 6.13 -4.00
N ASP A 37 -8.70 7.06 -3.90
CA ASP A 37 -8.40 8.49 -4.00
C ASP A 37 -7.44 8.95 -2.90
N ARG A 38 -7.41 8.28 -1.74
CA ARG A 38 -6.45 8.53 -0.67
C ARG A 38 -5.00 8.39 -1.11
N VAL A 39 -4.69 7.42 -1.97
CA VAL A 39 -3.33 7.22 -2.50
C VAL A 39 -2.99 8.28 -3.53
N ALA A 40 -3.96 8.65 -4.38
CA ALA A 40 -3.78 9.74 -5.35
C ALA A 40 -3.51 11.07 -4.63
N ALA A 41 -4.34 11.43 -3.65
CA ALA A 41 -4.17 12.62 -2.82
C ALA A 41 -2.84 12.63 -2.05
N MET A 42 -2.35 11.47 -1.63
CA MET A 42 -1.04 11.36 -0.97
C MET A 42 0.10 11.67 -1.94
N TRP A 43 0.07 11.15 -3.17
CA TRP A 43 1.07 11.48 -4.19
C TRP A 43 1.02 12.96 -4.58
N GLU A 44 -0.18 13.50 -4.76
CA GLU A 44 -0.44 14.91 -5.03
C GLU A 44 0.14 15.81 -3.94
N LEU A 45 -0.12 15.50 -2.67
CA LEU A 45 0.42 16.21 -1.51
C LEU A 45 1.94 16.26 -1.52
N VAL A 46 2.62 15.12 -1.66
CA VAL A 46 4.09 15.11 -1.61
C VAL A 46 4.71 15.80 -2.81
N VAL A 47 4.09 15.70 -4.00
CA VAL A 47 4.54 16.43 -5.21
C VAL A 47 4.37 17.92 -5.03
N PHE A 48 3.20 18.40 -4.58
CA PHE A 48 2.95 19.82 -4.33
C PHE A 48 3.91 20.37 -3.30
N HIS A 49 4.07 19.67 -2.18
CA HIS A 49 5.01 20.07 -1.15
C HIS A 49 6.44 20.12 -1.68
N GLY A 50 6.90 19.08 -2.38
CA GLY A 50 8.24 19.05 -2.96
C GLY A 50 8.49 20.21 -3.93
N LEU A 51 7.56 20.48 -4.85
CA LEU A 51 7.68 21.57 -5.81
C LEU A 51 7.65 22.94 -5.11
N SER A 52 6.81 23.12 -4.10
CA SER A 52 6.75 24.38 -3.32
C SER A 52 8.06 24.75 -2.64
N LYS A 53 8.94 23.78 -2.37
CA LYS A 53 10.28 24.01 -1.82
C LYS A 53 11.33 24.33 -2.89
N CYS A 54 11.05 24.03 -4.15
CA CYS A 54 11.97 24.25 -5.27
C CYS A 54 11.70 25.54 -6.04
N GLY A 55 10.54 26.18 -5.89
CA GLY A 55 10.19 27.36 -6.66
C GLY A 55 8.78 27.88 -6.39
N HIS A 56 8.25 28.66 -7.32
CA HIS A 56 6.91 29.24 -7.18
C HIS A 56 5.86 28.27 -7.72
N LEU A 57 5.03 27.74 -6.83
CA LEU A 57 3.95 26.81 -7.15
C LEU A 57 2.59 27.53 -7.06
N LYS A 58 1.74 27.28 -8.04
CA LYS A 58 0.29 27.55 -8.00
C LYS A 58 -0.46 26.28 -8.38
N SER A 59 -1.64 26.09 -7.79
CA SER A 59 -2.53 24.98 -8.10
C SER A 59 -3.73 25.43 -8.94
N GLU A 60 -4.28 24.50 -9.73
CA GLU A 60 -5.53 24.63 -10.49
C GLU A 60 -5.72 25.93 -11.30
N VAL A 61 -4.63 26.53 -11.79
CA VAL A 61 -4.70 27.78 -12.57
C VAL A 61 -5.36 27.48 -13.93
N PRO A 62 -6.42 28.20 -14.32
CA PRO A 62 -7.11 27.93 -15.58
C PRO A 62 -6.24 28.28 -16.79
N LEU A 63 -6.16 27.34 -17.73
CA LEU A 63 -5.62 27.56 -19.07
C LEU A 63 -6.60 28.41 -19.90
N ALA A 64 -6.14 28.94 -21.02
CA ALA A 64 -7.01 29.62 -22.00
C ALA A 64 -8.16 28.72 -22.50
N SER A 65 -7.99 27.39 -22.40
CA SER A 65 -9.02 26.41 -22.74
C SER A 65 -10.06 26.16 -21.63
N GLY A 66 -9.94 26.82 -20.48
CA GLY A 66 -10.78 26.65 -19.29
C GLY A 66 -10.44 25.43 -18.42
N ARG A 67 -9.54 24.55 -18.89
CA ARG A 67 -9.02 23.42 -18.12
C ARG A 67 -8.11 23.91 -17.00
N ARG A 68 -8.08 23.17 -15.90
CA ARG A 68 -7.29 23.47 -14.70
C ARG A 68 -6.35 22.30 -14.41
N PRO A 69 -5.10 22.34 -14.90
CA PRO A 69 -4.09 21.36 -14.51
C PRO A 69 -3.68 21.60 -13.05
N ASP A 70 -3.23 20.53 -12.40
CA ASP A 70 -2.96 20.54 -10.96
C ASP A 70 -1.78 21.45 -10.59
N ILE A 71 -0.79 21.58 -11.48
CA ILE A 71 0.49 22.26 -11.22
C ILE A 71 0.74 23.35 -12.26
N HIS A 72 1.00 24.56 -11.76
CA HIS A 72 1.69 25.63 -12.45
C HIS A 72 2.94 26.00 -11.65
N PHE A 73 4.11 25.73 -12.21
CA PHE A 73 5.39 25.89 -11.52
C PHE A 73 6.35 26.80 -12.29
N GLU A 74 7.01 27.70 -11.59
CA GLU A 74 8.06 28.58 -12.13
C GLU A 74 9.30 28.61 -11.24
N HIS A 75 10.48 28.44 -11.84
CA HIS A 75 11.78 28.58 -11.16
C HIS A 75 12.90 28.86 -12.17
N ASP A 76 13.73 29.87 -11.95
CA ASP A 76 14.93 30.17 -12.77
C ASP A 76 14.69 30.16 -14.30
N GLY A 77 13.55 30.72 -14.73
CA GLY A 77 13.15 30.78 -16.14
C GLY A 77 12.49 29.50 -16.68
N LEU A 78 12.50 28.40 -15.92
CA LEU A 78 11.74 27.20 -16.21
C LEU A 78 10.26 27.44 -15.89
N ARG A 79 9.38 27.20 -16.87
CA ARG A 79 7.93 27.21 -16.69
C ARG A 79 7.37 25.83 -17.01
N LEU A 80 6.69 25.25 -16.04
CA LEU A 80 6.19 23.90 -16.08
C LEU A 80 4.70 23.87 -15.74
N ILE A 81 3.93 23.23 -16.61
CA ILE A 81 2.50 22.95 -16.41
C ILE A 81 2.36 21.44 -16.37
N ALA A 82 1.82 20.92 -15.27
CA ALA A 82 1.74 19.49 -15.09
C ALA A 82 0.47 19.08 -14.36
N ASP A 83 0.20 17.79 -14.45
CA ASP A 83 -0.91 17.16 -13.79
C ASP A 83 -0.41 15.90 -13.04
N VAL A 84 -1.00 15.65 -11.87
CA VAL A 84 -0.63 14.53 -11.00
C VAL A 84 -1.73 13.46 -11.04
N THR A 85 -1.31 12.21 -11.18
CA THR A 85 -2.23 11.08 -11.09
C THR A 85 -1.58 9.91 -10.36
N ALA A 86 -2.39 8.98 -9.85
CA ALA A 86 -1.92 7.69 -9.37
C ALA A 86 -2.55 6.54 -10.17
N ILE A 87 -1.73 5.54 -10.51
CA ILE A 87 -2.17 4.37 -11.28
C ILE A 87 -2.18 3.11 -10.41
N CYS A 88 -3.13 2.22 -10.68
CA CYS A 88 -3.26 0.92 -10.03
C CYS A 88 -3.92 -0.07 -10.98
N ASP A 89 -3.78 -1.36 -10.68
CA ASP A 89 -4.35 -2.44 -11.51
C ASP A 89 -5.84 -2.72 -11.22
N GLU A 90 -6.51 -1.91 -10.41
CA GLU A 90 -7.90 -2.15 -9.98
C GLU A 90 -8.89 -2.29 -11.16
N SER A 91 -8.66 -1.58 -12.27
CA SER A 91 -9.50 -1.77 -13.46
C SER A 91 -9.38 -3.17 -14.07
N LEU A 92 -8.20 -3.80 -13.93
CA LEU A 92 -7.96 -5.18 -14.31
C LEU A 92 -8.53 -6.13 -13.23
N ASP A 93 -8.40 -5.79 -11.94
CA ASP A 93 -9.01 -6.58 -10.85
C ASP A 93 -10.54 -6.69 -10.97
N LYS A 94 -11.21 -5.65 -11.51
CA LYS A 94 -12.66 -5.71 -11.78
C LYS A 94 -13.02 -6.81 -12.77
N ASP A 95 -12.19 -6.99 -13.80
CA ASP A 95 -12.35 -8.05 -14.81
C ASP A 95 -11.81 -9.40 -14.31
N ASN A 96 -11.07 -9.42 -13.19
CA ASN A 96 -10.41 -10.60 -12.63
C ASN A 96 -10.65 -10.68 -11.10
N PRO A 97 -11.90 -10.85 -10.64
CA PRO A 97 -12.30 -10.63 -9.23
C PRO A 97 -11.92 -11.80 -8.29
N TYR A 98 -10.66 -12.22 -8.32
CA TYR A 98 -10.17 -13.37 -7.58
C TYR A 98 -10.14 -13.12 -6.05
N ARG A 99 -9.88 -11.87 -5.63
CA ARG A 99 -9.84 -11.48 -4.21
C ARG A 99 -11.22 -11.64 -3.57
N GLU A 100 -12.26 -11.18 -4.26
CA GLU A 100 -13.66 -11.34 -3.87
C GLU A 100 -14.03 -12.83 -3.80
N LEU A 101 -13.63 -13.63 -4.79
CA LEU A 101 -13.89 -15.07 -4.77
C LEU A 101 -13.27 -15.74 -3.53
N ILE A 102 -12.00 -15.46 -3.22
CA ILE A 102 -11.33 -16.00 -2.03
C ILE A 102 -12.08 -15.61 -0.76
N GLN A 103 -12.47 -14.33 -0.61
CA GLN A 103 -13.21 -13.87 0.55
C GLN A 103 -14.55 -14.58 0.72
N LEU A 104 -15.27 -14.82 -0.38
CA LEU A 104 -16.54 -15.54 -0.37
C LEU A 104 -16.36 -17.02 -0.01
N ILE A 105 -15.31 -17.67 -0.52
CA ILE A 105 -14.97 -19.06 -0.15
C ILE A 105 -14.58 -19.13 1.33
N GLU A 106 -13.78 -18.21 1.84
CA GLU A 106 -13.42 -18.15 3.27
C GLU A 106 -14.66 -17.93 4.15
N ALA A 107 -15.56 -17.02 3.77
CA ALA A 107 -16.82 -16.83 4.47
C ALA A 107 -17.69 -18.10 4.47
N ALA A 108 -17.70 -18.85 3.36
CA ALA A 108 -18.39 -20.13 3.26
C ALA A 108 -17.74 -21.21 4.14
N LYS A 109 -16.41 -21.34 4.13
CA LYS A 109 -15.64 -22.24 5.00
C LYS A 109 -15.97 -22.00 6.47
N ASN A 110 -15.96 -20.73 6.90
CA ASN A 110 -16.30 -20.34 8.28
C ASN A 110 -17.72 -20.76 8.65
N LYS A 111 -18.70 -20.55 7.77
CA LYS A 111 -20.10 -20.99 7.99
C LYS A 111 -20.25 -22.51 8.08
N LEU A 112 -19.40 -23.25 7.36
CA LEU A 112 -19.34 -24.71 7.38
C LEU A 112 -18.47 -25.26 8.52
N LYS A 113 -17.92 -24.40 9.39
CA LYS A 113 -16.99 -24.75 10.47
C LYS A 113 -15.75 -25.52 9.99
N LEU A 114 -15.32 -25.26 8.75
CA LEU A 114 -14.06 -25.77 8.23
C LEU A 114 -12.88 -24.99 8.83
N PRO A 115 -11.66 -25.58 8.85
CA PRO A 115 -10.48 -24.90 9.35
C PRO A 115 -10.19 -23.59 8.60
N THR A 116 -9.64 -22.61 9.33
CA THR A 116 -9.28 -21.29 8.80
C THR A 116 -8.24 -21.40 7.67
N GLY A 117 -7.31 -22.33 7.77
CA GLY A 117 -6.23 -22.57 6.82
C GLY A 117 -6.47 -23.72 5.84
N GLY A 118 -5.52 -23.92 4.92
CA GLY A 118 -5.45 -25.10 4.05
C GLY A 118 -6.24 -25.02 2.74
N LEU A 119 -6.82 -23.86 2.40
CA LEU A 119 -7.38 -23.62 1.08
C LEU A 119 -6.26 -23.46 0.05
N ASP A 120 -6.29 -24.20 -1.05
CA ASP A 120 -5.53 -23.93 -2.27
C ASP A 120 -6.50 -23.71 -3.43
N LEU A 121 -6.53 -22.49 -3.96
CA LEU A 121 -7.36 -22.10 -5.11
C LEU A 121 -6.49 -21.94 -6.36
N ARG A 122 -6.77 -22.71 -7.41
CA ARG A 122 -6.12 -22.55 -8.72
C ARG A 122 -7.15 -22.04 -9.72
N ILE A 123 -6.83 -20.91 -10.36
CA ILE A 123 -7.70 -20.27 -11.34
C ILE A 123 -6.99 -20.32 -12.68
N ARG A 124 -7.64 -20.90 -13.69
CA ARG A 124 -7.11 -20.90 -15.05
C ARG A 124 -7.39 -19.56 -15.73
N ALA A 125 -6.72 -19.35 -16.85
CA ALA A 125 -6.81 -18.10 -17.59
C ALA A 125 -7.07 -18.34 -19.07
N LYS A 126 -7.87 -17.46 -19.65
CA LYS A 126 -8.04 -17.31 -21.08
C LYS A 126 -6.96 -16.39 -21.63
N HIS A 127 -6.45 -16.75 -22.80
CA HIS A 127 -5.44 -15.99 -23.52
C HIS A 127 -5.98 -15.58 -24.88
N GLU A 128 -6.14 -14.27 -25.08
CA GLU A 128 -6.59 -13.70 -26.35
C GLU A 128 -5.39 -13.12 -27.09
N ASN A 129 -4.97 -13.77 -28.17
CA ASN A 129 -3.89 -13.28 -29.01
C ASN A 129 -4.45 -12.29 -30.04
N THR A 130 -3.91 -11.08 -30.06
CA THR A 130 -4.24 -10.05 -31.04
C THR A 130 -3.00 -9.68 -31.85
N LYS A 131 -3.17 -8.97 -32.98
CA LYS A 131 -2.04 -8.39 -33.73
C LYS A 131 -1.17 -7.44 -32.89
N ARG A 132 -1.71 -6.91 -31.79
CA ARG A 132 -1.08 -5.91 -30.93
C ARG A 132 -0.35 -6.51 -29.73
N GLY A 133 -0.53 -7.80 -29.49
CA GLY A 133 -0.05 -8.51 -28.31
C GLY A 133 -1.13 -9.42 -27.72
N LYS A 134 -0.84 -9.97 -26.55
CA LYS A 134 -1.69 -10.96 -25.88
C LYS A 134 -2.40 -10.34 -24.67
N LYS A 135 -3.68 -10.66 -24.49
CA LYS A 135 -4.46 -10.30 -23.31
C LYS A 135 -4.71 -11.54 -22.47
N THR A 136 -4.45 -11.46 -21.17
CA THR A 136 -4.73 -12.52 -20.21
C THR A 136 -5.93 -12.10 -19.36
N THR A 137 -6.87 -13.02 -19.15
CA THR A 137 -8.03 -12.81 -18.29
C THR A 137 -8.33 -14.11 -17.56
N LEU A 138 -8.59 -14.04 -16.26
CA LEU A 138 -8.92 -15.19 -15.43
C LEU A 138 -10.30 -15.73 -15.82
N LEU A 139 -10.42 -17.05 -15.84
CA LEU A 139 -11.70 -17.74 -16.08
C LEU A 139 -12.49 -17.76 -14.77
N LEU A 140 -13.17 -16.64 -14.53
CA LEU A 140 -13.98 -16.39 -13.35
C LEU A 140 -15.34 -15.82 -13.76
N PRO A 141 -16.41 -16.14 -13.01
CA PRO A 141 -17.68 -15.45 -13.19
C PRO A 141 -17.52 -13.94 -12.95
N PRO A 142 -18.32 -13.09 -13.62
CA PRO A 142 -18.39 -11.67 -13.34
C PRO A 142 -18.65 -11.38 -11.86
N ARG A 143 -18.14 -10.25 -11.37
CA ARG A 143 -18.16 -9.88 -9.94
C ARG A 143 -19.57 -9.99 -9.33
N GLU A 144 -20.57 -9.52 -10.05
CA GLU A 144 -21.99 -9.55 -9.65
C GLU A 144 -22.57 -10.96 -9.54
N LYS A 145 -21.99 -11.96 -10.21
CA LYS A 145 -22.42 -13.36 -10.16
C LYS A 145 -21.64 -14.20 -9.15
N LEU A 146 -20.51 -13.71 -8.61
CA LEU A 146 -19.66 -14.49 -7.71
C LEU A 146 -20.39 -15.00 -6.46
N GLN A 147 -21.22 -14.17 -5.84
CA GLN A 147 -21.98 -14.58 -4.65
C GLN A 147 -22.91 -15.76 -4.95
N THR A 148 -23.62 -15.69 -6.07
CA THR A 148 -24.52 -16.76 -6.54
C THR A 148 -23.71 -18.00 -6.89
N PHE A 149 -22.62 -17.86 -7.62
CA PHE A 149 -21.72 -18.95 -7.98
C PHE A 149 -21.17 -19.70 -6.74
N VAL A 150 -20.69 -18.98 -5.73
CA VAL A 150 -20.20 -19.61 -4.50
C VAL A 150 -21.34 -20.33 -3.76
N SER A 151 -22.50 -19.70 -3.62
CA SER A 151 -23.62 -20.26 -2.84
C SER A 151 -24.34 -21.43 -3.53
N GLN A 152 -24.41 -21.44 -4.86
CA GLN A 152 -25.15 -22.43 -5.64
C GLN A 152 -24.25 -23.51 -6.27
N THR A 153 -22.97 -23.24 -6.49
CA THR A 153 -22.06 -24.21 -7.13
C THR A 153 -21.05 -24.78 -6.14
N ILE A 154 -20.33 -23.92 -5.40
CA ILE A 154 -19.23 -24.37 -4.52
C ILE A 154 -19.77 -24.94 -3.20
N VAL A 155 -20.64 -24.21 -2.50
CA VAL A 155 -21.13 -24.59 -1.17
C VAL A 155 -21.86 -25.94 -1.17
N PRO A 156 -22.75 -26.26 -2.14
CA PRO A 156 -23.42 -27.57 -2.16
C PRO A 156 -22.44 -28.73 -2.31
N GLN A 157 -21.43 -28.62 -3.18
CA GLN A 157 -20.41 -29.64 -3.35
C GLN A 157 -19.56 -29.83 -2.09
N LEU A 158 -19.21 -28.75 -1.38
CA LEU A 158 -18.54 -28.86 -0.08
C LEU A 158 -19.40 -29.60 0.95
N ARG A 159 -20.70 -29.30 1.02
CA ARG A 159 -21.63 -29.96 1.95
C ARG A 159 -21.76 -31.46 1.68
N GLU A 160 -21.84 -31.85 0.41
CA GLU A 160 -21.92 -33.25 0.01
C GLU A 160 -20.66 -34.01 0.43
N GLN A 161 -19.47 -33.46 0.16
CA GLN A 161 -18.20 -34.10 0.56
C GLN A 161 -18.02 -34.16 2.08
N ILE A 162 -18.47 -33.13 2.81
CA ILE A 162 -18.49 -33.13 4.29
C ILE A 162 -19.42 -34.24 4.80
N ALA A 163 -20.63 -34.36 4.24
CA ALA A 163 -21.58 -35.40 4.63
C ALA A 163 -21.05 -36.82 4.32
N ALA A 164 -20.29 -36.96 3.25
CA ALA A 164 -19.61 -38.20 2.87
C ALA A 164 -18.33 -38.48 3.69
N GLY A 165 -17.92 -37.59 4.59
CA GLY A 165 -16.69 -37.75 5.37
C GLY A 165 -15.40 -37.69 4.53
N THR A 166 -15.43 -37.05 3.37
CA THR A 166 -14.29 -36.98 2.44
C THR A 166 -13.22 -36.02 2.95
N SER A 167 -11.94 -36.40 2.81
CA SER A 167 -10.80 -35.55 3.07
C SER A 167 -9.61 -35.95 2.19
N PRO A 168 -8.95 -35.01 1.48
CA PRO A 168 -9.24 -33.58 1.42
C PRO A 168 -10.52 -33.27 0.62
N LEU A 169 -11.13 -32.11 0.89
CA LEU A 169 -12.24 -31.63 0.07
C LEU A 169 -11.67 -31.09 -1.25
N ARG A 170 -12.26 -31.48 -2.37
CA ARG A 170 -11.81 -31.05 -3.71
C ARG A 170 -12.98 -30.73 -4.61
N ILE A 171 -12.98 -29.54 -5.21
CA ILE A 171 -13.95 -29.11 -6.20
C ILE A 171 -13.19 -28.74 -7.46
N VAL A 172 -13.57 -29.36 -8.57
CA VAL A 172 -13.05 -29.02 -9.90
C VAL A 172 -14.22 -28.49 -10.72
N ILE A 173 -14.08 -27.26 -11.20
CA ILE A 173 -15.04 -26.60 -12.08
C ILE A 173 -14.30 -26.37 -13.39
N ASP A 174 -14.83 -26.92 -14.47
CA ASP A 174 -14.31 -26.78 -15.83
C ASP A 174 -15.52 -26.54 -16.74
N ASP A 175 -15.93 -25.27 -16.81
CA ASP A 175 -17.01 -24.82 -17.68
C ASP A 175 -16.57 -23.59 -18.50
N HIS A 176 -17.42 -23.13 -19.42
CA HIS A 176 -17.07 -22.01 -20.31
C HIS A 176 -16.86 -20.69 -19.56
N ASP A 177 -17.51 -20.51 -18.41
CA ASP A 177 -17.57 -19.26 -17.67
C ASP A 177 -16.58 -19.24 -16.48
N ALA A 178 -16.14 -20.40 -15.99
CA ALA A 178 -15.23 -20.59 -14.86
C ALA A 178 -14.38 -21.85 -14.99
N ASP A 179 -13.09 -21.74 -14.66
CA ASP A 179 -12.17 -22.88 -14.61
C ASP A 179 -11.27 -22.79 -13.36
N LEU A 180 -11.62 -23.62 -12.37
CA LEU A 180 -11.15 -23.54 -10.99
C LEU A 180 -10.85 -24.95 -10.42
N ASP A 181 -9.74 -25.09 -9.69
CA ASP A 181 -9.48 -26.22 -8.79
C ASP A 181 -9.38 -25.69 -7.36
N ILE A 182 -10.27 -26.16 -6.48
CA ILE A 182 -10.36 -25.77 -5.08
C ILE A 182 -10.04 -27.00 -4.24
N ILE A 183 -8.98 -26.92 -3.44
CA ILE A 183 -8.59 -27.96 -2.50
C ILE A 183 -8.62 -27.38 -1.09
N ILE A 184 -9.28 -28.06 -0.15
CA ILE A 184 -9.23 -27.71 1.28
C ILE A 184 -8.57 -28.87 2.01
N ASN A 185 -7.31 -28.66 2.38
CA ASN A 185 -6.51 -29.61 3.15
C ASN A 185 -5.72 -28.90 4.27
N PRO A 186 -6.24 -28.88 5.51
CA PRO A 186 -5.59 -28.22 6.64
C PRO A 186 -4.29 -28.89 7.07
N THR A 187 -4.03 -30.16 6.68
CA THR A 187 -2.79 -30.86 7.07
C THR A 187 -1.59 -30.47 6.21
N LYS A 188 -1.84 -29.92 5.01
CA LYS A 188 -0.77 -29.54 4.07
C LYS A 188 -0.22 -28.14 4.35
N SER A 189 -1.07 -27.23 4.84
CA SER A 189 -0.69 -25.84 5.08
C SER A 189 -1.63 -25.22 6.10
N PRO A 190 -1.12 -24.47 7.10
CA PRO A 190 -1.95 -23.63 7.95
C PRO A 190 -2.43 -22.36 7.23
N TYR A 191 -1.93 -22.08 6.02
CA TYR A 191 -2.24 -20.89 5.23
C TYR A 191 -3.15 -21.22 4.05
N ASN A 192 -3.92 -20.22 3.62
CA ASN A 192 -4.66 -20.25 2.37
C ASN A 192 -3.77 -19.72 1.24
N SER A 193 -3.80 -20.36 0.08
CA SER A 193 -3.08 -19.97 -1.13
C SER A 193 -4.02 -19.84 -2.32
N ALA A 194 -3.65 -18.96 -3.24
CA ALA A 194 -4.27 -18.87 -4.54
C ALA A 194 -3.19 -18.74 -5.61
N GLY A 195 -3.40 -19.39 -6.75
CA GLY A 195 -2.51 -19.34 -7.89
C GLY A 195 -3.26 -19.12 -9.19
N PHE A 196 -2.78 -18.19 -10.00
CA PHE A 196 -3.39 -17.80 -11.27
C PHE A 196 -2.34 -17.20 -12.21
N ALA A 197 -2.66 -17.11 -13.50
CA ALA A 197 -1.78 -16.45 -14.47
C ALA A 197 -1.78 -14.94 -14.25
N ALA A 198 -0.59 -14.31 -14.30
CA ALA A 198 -0.45 -12.87 -14.15
C ALA A 198 -1.21 -12.13 -15.27
N TYR A 199 -2.30 -11.44 -14.91
CA TYR A 199 -3.16 -10.69 -15.83
C TYR A 199 -2.87 -9.18 -15.82
N ASP A 200 -2.15 -8.72 -14.79
CA ASP A 200 -1.74 -7.35 -14.51
C ASP A 200 -0.46 -6.94 -15.25
N VAL A 201 0.23 -7.90 -15.85
CA VAL A 201 1.43 -7.69 -16.64
C VAL A 201 1.07 -7.29 -18.07
N PRO A 202 1.44 -6.08 -18.53
CA PRO A 202 1.07 -5.62 -19.85
C PRO A 202 1.87 -6.33 -20.95
N GLN A 203 1.17 -6.84 -21.97
CA GLN A 203 1.77 -7.31 -23.23
C GLN A 203 1.34 -6.47 -24.44
N ILE A 204 0.55 -5.40 -24.21
CA ILE A 204 0.06 -4.46 -25.22
C ILE A 204 0.37 -3.04 -24.76
N LYS A 205 1.06 -2.27 -25.61
CA LYS A 205 1.64 -0.96 -25.23
C LYS A 205 0.61 0.11 -24.85
N ASP A 206 -0.60 0.06 -25.38
CA ASP A 206 -1.62 1.09 -25.17
C ASP A 206 -2.89 0.59 -24.47
N GLN A 207 -2.90 -0.68 -24.05
CA GLN A 207 -4.00 -1.28 -23.30
C GLN A 207 -3.55 -1.65 -21.88
N ASN A 208 -3.14 -0.64 -21.12
CA ASN A 208 -2.69 -0.80 -19.74
C ASN A 208 -3.04 0.44 -18.89
N PRO A 209 -3.03 0.34 -17.55
CA PRO A 209 -3.39 1.45 -16.66
C PRO A 209 -2.53 2.70 -16.86
N LEU A 210 -1.22 2.56 -17.08
CA LEU A 210 -0.31 3.68 -17.31
C LEU A 210 -0.70 4.48 -18.56
N TYR A 211 -0.83 3.82 -19.70
CA TYR A 211 -1.19 4.50 -20.96
C TYR A 211 -2.55 5.18 -20.88
N LYS A 212 -3.55 4.53 -20.28
CA LYS A 212 -4.89 5.10 -20.10
C LYS A 212 -4.86 6.37 -19.24
N ALA A 213 -4.08 6.37 -18.16
CA ALA A 213 -3.91 7.54 -17.30
C ALA A 213 -3.18 8.68 -18.03
N LEU A 214 -2.06 8.38 -18.71
CA LEU A 214 -1.30 9.35 -19.50
C LEU A 214 -2.17 10.00 -20.58
N LYS A 215 -2.95 9.19 -21.32
CA LYS A 215 -3.91 9.68 -22.31
C LYS A 215 -4.92 10.66 -21.70
N SER A 216 -5.53 10.28 -20.57
CA SER A 216 -6.51 11.14 -19.88
C SER A 216 -5.90 12.47 -19.46
N LYS A 217 -4.65 12.47 -18.98
CA LYS A 217 -3.97 13.70 -18.54
C LYS A 217 -3.43 14.55 -19.70
N ALA A 218 -3.02 13.93 -20.80
CA ALA A 218 -2.70 14.67 -22.03
C ALA A 218 -3.91 15.47 -22.54
N ASP A 219 -5.12 14.92 -22.44
CA ASP A 219 -6.35 15.63 -22.77
C ASP A 219 -6.67 16.79 -21.80
N GLN A 220 -6.30 16.67 -20.52
CA GLN A 220 -6.41 17.72 -19.51
C GLN A 220 -5.39 18.85 -19.71
N LEU A 221 -4.21 18.54 -20.23
CA LEU A 221 -3.12 19.50 -20.47
C LEU A 221 -3.20 20.19 -21.84
N ARG A 222 -4.23 19.88 -22.64
CA ARG A 222 -4.36 20.42 -24.00
C ARG A 222 -4.47 21.96 -23.98
N GLY A 223 -3.53 22.61 -24.67
CA GLY A 223 -3.45 24.07 -24.77
C GLY A 223 -2.59 24.73 -23.68
N ALA A 224 -1.88 23.94 -22.86
CA ALA A 224 -0.83 24.43 -21.97
C ALA A 224 0.30 25.09 -22.78
N LEU A 225 0.90 26.15 -22.21
CA LEU A 225 2.04 26.86 -22.79
C LEU A 225 3.27 26.63 -21.90
N GLY A 226 4.42 26.35 -22.52
CA GLY A 226 5.63 25.97 -21.80
C GLY A 226 5.80 24.46 -21.71
N ILE A 227 6.65 24.02 -20.77
CA ILE A 227 6.97 22.60 -20.63
C ILE A 227 5.78 21.89 -19.99
N THR A 228 5.24 20.91 -20.70
CA THR A 228 4.01 20.23 -20.29
C THR A 228 4.31 18.79 -19.89
N GLY A 229 3.76 18.29 -18.78
CA GLY A 229 4.04 16.91 -18.39
C GLY A 229 3.05 16.28 -17.43
N VAL A 230 3.23 14.98 -17.21
CA VAL A 230 2.40 14.19 -16.30
C VAL A 230 3.28 13.56 -15.23
N ILE A 231 2.89 13.72 -13.97
CA ILE A 231 3.54 13.09 -12.81
C ILE A 231 2.64 11.94 -12.35
N VAL A 232 3.19 10.73 -12.31
CA VAL A 232 2.45 9.49 -12.05
C VAL A 232 2.97 8.83 -10.79
N GLY A 233 2.16 8.82 -9.74
CA GLY A 233 2.40 8.07 -8.51
C GLY A 233 1.98 6.61 -8.60
N ASP A 234 2.73 5.74 -7.91
CA ASP A 234 2.43 4.33 -7.79
C ASP A 234 1.33 4.06 -6.76
N GLY A 235 0.18 3.59 -7.25
CA GLY A 235 -0.98 3.22 -6.46
C GLY A 235 -1.18 1.71 -6.33
N ASP A 236 -0.13 0.90 -6.46
CA ASP A 236 -0.15 -0.56 -6.65
C ASP A 236 -0.43 -0.94 -8.12
N CYS A 237 0.49 -0.53 -9.00
CA CYS A 237 0.49 -0.96 -10.39
C CYS A 237 1.74 -1.80 -10.71
N CYS A 238 1.53 -3.00 -11.23
CA CYS A 238 2.56 -3.99 -11.52
C CYS A 238 3.67 -3.44 -12.43
N ILE A 239 3.31 -2.54 -13.36
CA ILE A 239 4.25 -1.91 -14.28
C ILE A 239 5.31 -1.02 -13.60
N LEU A 240 5.02 -0.51 -12.40
CA LEU A 240 5.94 0.33 -11.63
C LEU A 240 6.80 -0.49 -10.66
N SER A 241 6.49 -1.78 -10.47
CA SER A 241 7.24 -2.68 -9.58
C SER A 241 8.63 -3.08 -10.14
N ASP A 242 9.57 -3.52 -9.28
CA ASP A 242 10.92 -3.98 -9.68
C ASP A 242 10.93 -5.40 -10.29
N ARG A 243 9.84 -5.78 -10.94
CA ARG A 243 9.75 -7.12 -11.50
C ARG A 243 10.66 -7.24 -12.72
N SER A 244 11.41 -8.34 -12.79
CA SER A 244 12.11 -8.73 -14.01
C SER A 244 11.09 -9.02 -15.11
N LEU A 245 11.27 -8.36 -16.26
CA LEU A 245 10.39 -8.53 -17.41
C LEU A 245 10.51 -9.96 -17.94
N GLY A 246 9.37 -10.63 -18.03
CA GLY A 246 9.21 -11.89 -18.73
C GLY A 246 9.23 -11.71 -20.24
N TRP A 247 9.27 -12.84 -20.95
CA TRP A 247 9.25 -12.86 -22.40
C TRP A 247 7.92 -12.32 -22.96
N GLY A 248 7.98 -11.31 -23.82
CA GLY A 248 6.81 -10.67 -24.44
C GLY A 248 6.08 -9.63 -23.55
N GLU A 249 6.60 -9.33 -22.37
CA GLU A 249 6.11 -8.25 -21.51
C GLU A 249 6.57 -6.88 -22.03
N VAL A 250 5.75 -5.85 -21.82
CA VAL A 250 6.03 -4.48 -22.25
C VAL A 250 6.48 -3.65 -21.04
N SER A 251 7.62 -2.96 -21.18
CA SER A 251 8.15 -2.10 -20.11
C SER A 251 7.43 -0.74 -20.02
N ALA A 252 7.53 -0.09 -18.86
CA ALA A 252 7.06 1.29 -18.66
C ALA A 252 7.65 2.25 -19.72
N LYS A 253 8.94 2.12 -20.04
CA LYS A 253 9.60 2.90 -21.08
C LYS A 253 8.93 2.71 -22.44
N GLN A 254 8.69 1.46 -22.86
CA GLN A 254 8.06 1.19 -24.16
C GLN A 254 6.63 1.74 -24.26
N ILE A 255 5.91 1.79 -23.13
CA ILE A 255 4.56 2.37 -23.04
C ILE A 255 4.61 3.89 -23.15
N ILE A 256 5.57 4.53 -22.46
CA ILE A 256 5.76 5.97 -22.51
C ILE A 256 6.26 6.42 -23.89
N ASP A 257 7.18 5.68 -24.52
CA ASP A 257 7.64 5.95 -25.88
C ASP A 257 6.45 5.91 -26.87
N GLU A 258 5.55 4.92 -26.75
CA GLU A 258 4.33 4.83 -27.56
C GLU A 258 3.34 5.96 -27.26
N PHE A 259 3.29 6.44 -26.01
CA PHE A 259 2.50 7.60 -25.63
C PHE A 259 3.06 8.89 -26.27
N PHE A 260 4.35 9.18 -26.14
CA PHE A 260 4.96 10.36 -26.76
C PHE A 260 4.84 10.37 -28.28
N ARG A 261 4.86 9.19 -28.92
CA ARG A 261 4.60 9.05 -30.35
C ARG A 261 3.22 9.56 -30.76
N GLN A 262 2.22 9.45 -29.87
CA GLN A 262 0.83 9.83 -30.15
C GLN A 262 0.44 11.21 -29.58
N TYR A 263 1.10 11.67 -28.51
CA TYR A 263 0.79 12.92 -27.81
C TYR A 263 2.01 13.84 -27.77
N SER A 264 2.23 14.58 -28.86
CA SER A 264 3.34 15.55 -28.97
C SER A 264 3.16 16.80 -28.11
N SER A 265 1.98 17.00 -27.52
CA SER A 265 1.68 18.11 -26.60
C SER A 265 2.21 17.89 -25.18
N VAL A 266 2.83 16.75 -24.91
CA VAL A 266 3.41 16.41 -23.61
C VAL A 266 4.92 16.22 -23.80
N ASP A 267 5.71 16.89 -22.97
CA ASP A 267 7.16 16.95 -23.06
C ASP A 267 7.85 15.99 -22.11
N PHE A 268 7.24 15.69 -20.96
CA PHE A 268 7.79 14.74 -19.99
C PHE A 268 6.74 13.90 -19.27
N VAL A 269 7.19 12.74 -18.78
CA VAL A 269 6.46 11.88 -17.84
C VAL A 269 7.40 11.55 -16.69
N LEU A 270 6.98 11.82 -15.45
CA LEU A 270 7.71 11.44 -14.24
C LEU A 270 6.96 10.32 -13.53
N LEU A 271 7.56 9.14 -13.46
CA LEU A 271 7.02 8.04 -12.65
C LEU A 271 7.61 8.11 -11.23
N LEU A 272 6.77 8.00 -10.21
CA LEU A 272 7.13 8.01 -8.80
C LEU A 272 6.69 6.70 -8.16
N SER A 273 7.65 5.91 -7.68
CA SER A 273 7.40 4.69 -6.91
C SER A 273 8.32 4.64 -5.69
N VAL A 274 8.20 3.58 -4.90
CA VAL A 274 9.08 3.28 -3.78
C VAL A 274 9.82 1.99 -4.07
N ARG A 275 11.15 2.02 -3.88
CA ARG A 275 12.04 0.87 -4.05
C ARG A 275 12.50 0.38 -2.69
N GLU A 276 12.61 -0.93 -2.57
CA GLU A 276 13.15 -1.58 -1.37
C GLU A 276 14.51 -2.19 -1.68
N SER A 277 15.54 -1.78 -0.95
CA SER A 277 16.86 -2.41 -1.01
C SER A 277 17.15 -3.13 0.30
N ARG A 278 17.73 -4.33 0.18
CA ARG A 278 18.26 -5.09 1.31
C ARG A 278 19.76 -4.87 1.37
N LEU A 279 20.23 -4.21 2.43
CA LEU A 279 21.66 -4.02 2.65
C LEU A 279 22.25 -5.28 3.28
N GLY A 280 23.02 -6.05 2.50
CA GLY A 280 23.89 -7.12 2.99
C GLY A 280 23.28 -8.53 3.10
N TRP A 281 24.15 -9.50 3.39
CA TRP A 281 23.82 -10.93 3.62
C TRP A 281 23.48 -11.23 5.09
N ALA A 282 23.60 -10.25 5.98
CA ALA A 282 23.30 -10.40 7.39
C ALA A 282 21.77 -10.41 7.62
N PRO A 283 21.24 -11.26 8.52
CA PRO A 283 19.81 -11.56 8.55
C PRO A 283 18.88 -10.43 9.08
N TYR A 284 19.35 -9.23 9.43
CA TYR A 284 18.55 -8.31 10.28
C TYR A 284 18.64 -6.78 10.09
N PRO A 285 19.26 -6.13 9.09
CA PRO A 285 18.87 -4.76 8.84
C PRO A 285 17.46 -4.74 8.21
N PRO A 286 16.52 -3.96 8.76
CA PRO A 286 15.23 -3.77 8.11
C PRO A 286 15.48 -3.22 6.69
N PRO A 287 14.66 -3.61 5.71
CA PRO A 287 14.82 -3.13 4.36
C PRO A 287 14.76 -1.60 4.30
N VAL A 288 15.63 -1.00 3.50
CA VAL A 288 15.65 0.45 3.29
C VAL A 288 14.71 0.77 2.13
N ARG A 289 13.71 1.59 2.39
CA ARG A 289 12.75 2.06 1.40
C ARG A 289 13.09 3.48 0.97
N GLN A 290 13.07 3.72 -0.33
CA GLN A 290 13.43 5.02 -0.90
C GLN A 290 12.46 5.41 -2.00
N ASN A 291 12.14 6.70 -2.09
CA ASN A 291 11.43 7.27 -3.22
C ASN A 291 12.30 7.13 -4.47
N HIS A 292 11.70 6.64 -5.55
CA HIS A 292 12.40 6.36 -6.79
C HIS A 292 11.71 7.05 -7.96
N PRO A 293 12.26 8.18 -8.43
CA PRO A 293 11.79 8.85 -9.63
C PRO A 293 12.35 8.17 -10.89
N SER A 294 11.52 8.05 -11.92
CA SER A 294 11.95 7.70 -13.27
C SER A 294 11.40 8.75 -14.24
N LEU A 295 12.29 9.63 -14.72
CA LEU A 295 11.95 10.71 -15.63
C LEU A 295 12.11 10.25 -17.09
N PHE A 296 11.08 10.48 -17.89
CA PHE A 296 11.06 10.24 -19.32
C PHE A 296 10.76 11.55 -20.04
N ILE A 297 11.53 11.85 -21.08
CA ILE A 297 11.43 13.11 -21.80
C ILE A 297 11.26 12.79 -23.28
N ARG A 298 10.34 13.51 -23.92
CA ARG A 298 10.07 13.37 -25.35
C ARG A 298 11.29 13.82 -26.15
N GLU A 299 11.58 13.09 -27.22
CA GLU A 299 12.65 13.46 -28.15
C GLU A 299 12.44 14.88 -28.71
N GLY A 300 13.51 15.67 -28.72
CA GLY A 300 13.48 17.08 -29.14
C GLY A 300 13.17 18.10 -28.03
N CYS A 301 12.88 17.66 -26.80
CA CYS A 301 12.76 18.56 -25.65
C CYS A 301 14.15 18.84 -25.03
N ASN A 302 14.58 20.11 -25.06
CA ASN A 302 15.94 20.52 -24.66
C ASN A 302 16.11 20.80 -23.15
N THR A 303 15.14 20.45 -22.32
CA THR A 303 15.12 20.82 -20.87
C THR A 303 15.41 19.64 -19.95
N SER A 304 16.14 18.64 -20.44
CA SER A 304 16.37 17.38 -19.72
C SER A 304 17.19 17.54 -18.45
N SER A 305 18.20 18.42 -18.48
CA SER A 305 19.07 18.63 -17.32
C SER A 305 18.33 19.38 -16.20
N GLU A 306 17.56 20.40 -16.59
CA GLU A 306 16.77 21.26 -15.72
C GLU A 306 15.67 20.45 -15.04
N LEU A 307 14.92 19.63 -15.80
CA LEU A 307 13.88 18.77 -15.24
C LEU A 307 14.45 17.70 -14.30
N ASN A 308 15.58 17.08 -14.66
CA ASN A 308 16.24 16.14 -13.75
C ASN A 308 16.66 16.82 -12.45
N THR A 309 17.28 18.00 -12.52
CA THR A 309 17.72 18.76 -11.35
C THR A 309 16.54 19.15 -10.47
N LEU A 310 15.47 19.67 -11.07
CA LEU A 310 14.23 20.03 -10.37
C LEU A 310 13.64 18.82 -9.65
N PHE A 311 13.43 17.70 -10.35
CA PHE A 311 12.76 16.55 -9.75
C PHE A 311 13.64 15.83 -8.72
N GLN A 312 14.97 15.82 -8.86
CA GLN A 312 15.84 15.33 -7.80
C GLN A 312 15.77 16.19 -6.54
N SER A 313 15.74 17.53 -6.70
CA SER A 313 15.55 18.46 -5.58
C SER A 313 14.18 18.26 -4.92
N MET A 314 13.12 18.17 -5.71
CA MET A 314 11.74 17.91 -5.26
C MET A 314 11.65 16.64 -4.40
N ILE A 315 12.26 15.54 -4.86
CA ILE A 315 12.25 14.24 -4.15
C ILE A 315 13.03 14.32 -2.84
N GLY A 316 14.05 15.18 -2.74
CA GLY A 316 14.78 15.44 -1.49
C GLY A 316 13.89 15.99 -0.36
N HIS A 317 12.73 16.56 -0.69
CA HIS A 317 11.76 17.08 0.28
C HIS A 317 10.63 16.09 0.62
N PHE A 318 10.56 14.94 -0.07
CA PHE A 318 9.54 13.94 0.21
C PHE A 318 9.79 13.27 1.57
N PRO A 319 8.74 12.87 2.30
CA PRO A 319 8.88 12.00 3.46
C PRO A 319 9.58 10.69 3.13
N LYS A 320 10.13 10.03 4.15
CA LYS A 320 10.66 8.68 4.00
C LYS A 320 9.48 7.69 3.88
N PRO A 321 9.48 6.81 2.86
CA PRO A 321 8.41 5.85 2.72
C PRO A 321 8.47 4.80 3.83
N ALA A 322 7.37 4.63 4.55
CA ALA A 322 7.21 3.63 5.59
C ALA A 322 6.91 2.24 5.01
N MET A 323 6.29 2.18 3.82
CA MET A 323 5.89 0.92 3.18
C MET A 323 5.94 0.97 1.66
N MET A 324 5.99 -0.20 1.04
CA MET A 324 5.86 -0.35 -0.41
C MET A 324 4.47 0.07 -0.91
N PRO A 325 4.32 0.48 -2.18
CA PRO A 325 3.06 0.98 -2.73
C PRO A 325 1.90 0.00 -2.59
N VAL A 326 2.14 -1.30 -2.81
CA VAL A 326 1.17 -2.38 -2.59
C VAL A 326 0.57 -2.38 -1.18
N ASN A 327 1.43 -2.23 -0.16
CA ASN A 327 1.00 -2.17 1.24
C ASN A 327 0.32 -0.83 1.53
N GLY A 328 0.84 0.26 0.96
CA GLY A 328 0.28 1.61 1.04
C GLY A 328 -1.16 1.67 0.54
N ALA A 329 -1.41 1.09 -0.63
CA ALA A 329 -2.70 1.01 -1.29
C ALA A 329 -3.68 0.10 -0.54
N LEU A 330 -3.21 -1.04 -0.02
CA LEU A 330 -4.03 -1.90 0.83
C LEU A 330 -4.50 -1.15 2.09
N ARG A 331 -3.57 -0.50 2.79
CA ARG A 331 -3.88 0.29 4.00
C ARG A 331 -4.76 1.52 3.70
N ALA A 332 -4.67 2.08 2.50
CA ALA A 332 -5.49 3.23 2.12
C ALA A 332 -6.99 2.90 2.03
N ARG A 333 -7.34 1.62 1.86
CA ARG A 333 -8.73 1.13 1.85
C ARG A 333 -9.33 0.93 3.25
N GLU A 334 -8.53 1.05 4.31
CA GLU A 334 -9.01 0.92 5.68
C GLU A 334 -9.66 2.23 6.14
N ASP A 335 -10.81 2.15 6.80
CA ASP A 335 -11.51 3.34 7.33
C ASP A 335 -10.76 4.01 8.49
N ASP A 336 -9.98 3.22 9.22
CA ASP A 336 -9.27 3.68 10.43
C ASP A 336 -7.87 4.24 10.13
N TYR A 337 -7.36 5.06 11.04
CA TYR A 337 -6.07 5.76 10.91
C TYR A 337 -4.84 4.94 11.34
N GLY A 338 -5.00 3.62 11.49
CA GLY A 338 -3.99 2.73 12.04
C GLY A 338 -3.88 2.82 13.57
N LEU A 339 -3.16 1.89 14.18
CA LEU A 339 -3.03 1.81 15.63
C LEU A 339 -1.76 2.51 16.16
N GLY A 340 -0.72 2.69 15.34
CA GLY A 340 0.61 3.07 15.82
C GLY A 340 1.42 1.82 16.17
N HIS A 341 2.26 1.89 17.21
CA HIS A 341 3.21 0.84 17.57
C HIS A 341 2.60 -0.35 18.34
N HIS A 342 1.33 -0.69 18.08
CA HIS A 342 0.64 -1.76 18.81
C HIS A 342 1.27 -3.13 18.55
N GLY A 343 1.58 -3.84 19.64
CA GLY A 343 2.27 -5.12 19.59
C GLY A 343 3.76 -5.01 19.26
N GLY A 344 4.25 -3.80 18.95
CA GLY A 344 5.65 -3.50 18.78
C GLY A 344 6.30 -3.18 20.12
N TYR A 345 7.47 -3.77 20.37
CA TYR A 345 8.28 -3.46 21.54
C TYR A 345 9.77 -3.57 21.21
N SER A 346 10.60 -2.90 22.00
CA SER A 346 12.05 -2.98 21.94
C SER A 346 12.60 -3.09 23.36
N MET A 347 13.74 -3.75 23.52
CA MET A 347 14.31 -4.00 24.84
C MET A 347 15.82 -3.90 24.80
N VAL A 348 16.40 -3.40 25.88
CA VAL A 348 17.83 -3.48 26.14
C VAL A 348 18.01 -4.32 27.39
N GLY A 349 18.37 -5.59 27.19
CA GLY A 349 18.40 -6.58 28.27
C GLY A 349 17.02 -6.82 28.89
N SER A 350 16.99 -7.04 30.20
CA SER A 350 15.77 -7.25 30.99
C SER A 350 15.28 -6.01 31.74
N SER A 351 16.12 -4.98 31.85
CA SER A 351 15.88 -3.80 32.68
C SER A 351 15.25 -2.63 31.93
N VAL A 352 15.41 -2.57 30.61
CA VAL A 352 14.84 -1.48 29.80
C VAL A 352 13.87 -2.04 28.78
N VAL A 353 12.63 -1.54 28.86
CA VAL A 353 11.52 -1.98 28.02
C VAL A 353 10.89 -0.79 27.33
N ARG A 354 10.68 -0.89 26.01
CA ARG A 354 9.97 0.10 25.20
C ARG A 354 8.71 -0.50 24.60
N LEU A 355 7.61 0.23 24.67
CA LEU A 355 6.35 -0.07 24.01
C LEU A 355 5.68 1.20 23.45
N GLY A 356 4.75 1.06 22.52
CA GLY A 356 4.05 2.20 21.94
C GLY A 356 3.32 3.05 22.98
N LEU A 357 3.47 4.37 22.94
CA LEU A 357 2.84 5.29 23.89
C LEU A 357 1.31 5.19 23.89
N ARG A 358 0.71 5.02 22.70
CA ARG A 358 -0.73 4.82 22.59
C ARG A 358 -1.17 3.50 23.22
N GLU A 359 -0.44 2.41 22.93
CA GLU A 359 -0.72 1.10 23.53
C GLU A 359 -0.58 1.15 25.06
N PHE A 360 0.49 1.75 25.58
CA PHE A 360 0.67 1.95 27.02
C PHE A 360 -0.51 2.70 27.65
N THR A 361 -0.97 3.78 27.01
CA THR A 361 -2.09 4.59 27.50
C THR A 361 -3.41 3.80 27.49
N GLU A 362 -3.66 3.00 26.45
CA GLU A 362 -4.86 2.15 26.37
C GLU A 362 -4.83 1.00 27.39
N ILE A 363 -3.65 0.45 27.69
CA ILE A 363 -3.47 -0.53 28.77
C ILE A 363 -3.74 0.13 30.12
N PHE A 364 -3.19 1.32 30.36
CA PHE A 364 -3.40 2.06 31.60
C PHE A 364 -4.86 2.48 31.81
N ALA A 365 -5.57 2.78 30.71
CA ALA A 365 -7.01 3.06 30.72
C ALA A 365 -7.89 1.79 30.90
N GLY A 366 -7.29 0.59 30.98
CA GLY A 366 -8.03 -0.67 31.12
C GLY A 366 -8.78 -1.11 29.87
N LEU A 367 -8.52 -0.47 28.72
CA LEU A 367 -9.17 -0.81 27.44
C LEU A 367 -8.53 -2.05 26.79
N ARG A 368 -7.31 -2.39 27.21
CA ARG A 368 -6.47 -3.41 26.56
C ARG A 368 -5.54 -4.09 27.57
N SER A 369 -5.00 -5.25 27.18
CA SER A 369 -3.93 -5.93 27.89
C SER A 369 -2.83 -6.37 26.93
N LEU A 370 -1.63 -6.61 27.46
CA LEU A 370 -0.49 -7.11 26.68
C LEU A 370 -0.75 -8.51 26.08
N GLN A 371 -1.62 -9.31 26.69
CA GLN A 371 -2.02 -10.62 26.15
C GLN A 371 -2.62 -10.51 24.74
N GLY A 372 -3.23 -9.37 24.41
CA GLY A 372 -3.81 -9.14 23.09
C GLY A 372 -2.80 -8.98 21.96
N ASN A 373 -1.48 -8.99 22.22
CA ASN A 373 -0.41 -8.95 21.20
C ASN A 373 -0.61 -7.85 20.13
N GLY A 374 -1.05 -6.65 20.53
CA GLY A 374 -1.29 -5.54 19.60
C GLY A 374 -2.52 -5.70 18.69
N ALA A 375 -3.38 -6.70 18.92
CA ALA A 375 -4.52 -6.98 18.05
C ALA A 375 -5.50 -5.80 17.99
N LYS A 376 -5.89 -5.46 16.76
CA LYS A 376 -6.91 -4.43 16.48
C LYS A 376 -8.28 -4.78 17.06
N TYR A 377 -8.66 -6.06 16.97
CA TYR A 377 -9.94 -6.56 17.47
C TYR A 377 -9.72 -7.40 18.72
N VAL A 378 -9.64 -6.72 19.87
CA VAL A 378 -9.27 -7.33 21.16
C VAL A 378 -10.18 -8.50 21.54
N GLU A 379 -11.50 -8.35 21.41
CA GLU A 379 -12.47 -9.41 21.75
C GLU A 379 -12.34 -10.66 20.87
N ALA A 380 -12.03 -10.47 19.58
CA ALA A 380 -11.83 -11.57 18.66
C ALA A 380 -10.50 -12.28 18.94
N ALA A 381 -9.45 -11.51 19.21
CA ALA A 381 -8.14 -12.05 19.58
C ALA A 381 -8.26 -12.93 20.82
N GLN A 382 -8.92 -12.48 21.88
CA GLN A 382 -9.08 -13.23 23.13
C GLN A 382 -9.75 -14.62 22.98
N LYS A 383 -10.51 -14.85 21.90
CA LYS A 383 -11.16 -16.14 21.62
C LYS A 383 -10.25 -17.14 20.92
N LEU A 384 -9.09 -16.71 20.43
CA LEU A 384 -8.10 -17.57 19.79
C LEU A 384 -7.07 -18.07 20.83
N PRO A 385 -6.43 -19.23 20.59
CA PRO A 385 -5.26 -19.63 21.37
C PRO A 385 -4.22 -18.50 21.35
N GLN A 386 -3.88 -17.96 22.52
CA GLN A 386 -2.91 -16.87 22.62
C GLN A 386 -1.51 -17.42 22.70
N GLU A 387 -0.62 -16.91 21.85
CA GLU A 387 0.81 -17.08 22.07
C GLU A 387 1.25 -16.23 23.28
N PRO A 388 2.21 -16.72 24.09
CA PRO A 388 2.76 -15.95 25.20
C PRO A 388 3.31 -14.60 24.72
N ASN A 389 2.80 -13.50 25.28
CA ASN A 389 3.36 -12.18 25.00
C ASN A 389 4.71 -12.03 25.73
N HIS A 390 5.78 -11.90 24.95
CA HIS A 390 7.15 -11.82 25.50
C HIS A 390 7.36 -10.57 26.38
N LEU A 391 6.80 -9.44 25.96
CA LEU A 391 6.85 -8.19 26.73
C LEU A 391 6.17 -8.35 28.10
N GLN A 392 4.98 -8.96 28.14
CA GLN A 392 4.27 -9.28 29.37
C GLN A 392 5.09 -10.21 30.26
N ALA A 393 5.72 -11.23 29.69
CA ALA A 393 6.55 -12.17 30.45
C ALA A 393 7.72 -11.45 31.14
N ILE A 394 8.33 -10.46 30.48
CA ILE A 394 9.44 -9.69 31.05
C ILE A 394 8.95 -8.72 32.13
N VAL A 395 7.86 -7.99 31.87
CA VAL A 395 7.26 -7.10 32.87
C VAL A 395 6.83 -7.88 34.11
N LEU A 396 6.20 -9.04 33.92
CA LEU A 396 5.80 -9.93 35.01
C LEU A 396 7.01 -10.48 35.77
N ARG A 397 8.08 -10.88 35.08
CA ARG A 397 9.31 -11.34 35.73
C ARG A 397 9.91 -10.25 36.62
N ASN A 398 10.07 -9.03 36.12
CA ASN A 398 10.60 -7.91 36.92
C ASN A 398 9.73 -7.66 38.16
N LEU A 399 8.40 -7.67 38.00
CA LEU A 399 7.47 -7.56 39.12
C LEU A 399 7.65 -8.69 40.16
N MET A 400 7.76 -9.94 39.71
CA MET A 400 7.97 -11.10 40.58
C MET A 400 9.33 -11.09 41.29
N GLU A 401 10.35 -10.53 40.67
CA GLU A 401 11.67 -10.32 41.27
C GLU A 401 11.74 -9.09 42.19
N GLY A 402 10.65 -8.32 42.30
CA GLY A 402 10.62 -7.08 43.08
C GLY A 402 11.35 -5.91 42.46
N ARG A 403 11.67 -5.98 41.17
CA ARG A 403 12.24 -4.88 40.40
C ARG A 403 11.11 -4.00 39.91
N LEU A 404 10.79 -2.95 40.67
CA LEU A 404 9.77 -1.97 40.27
C LEU A 404 10.35 -0.97 39.25
N PRO A 405 9.50 -0.30 38.45
CA PRO A 405 9.93 0.82 37.62
C PRO A 405 10.57 1.94 38.47
N GLU A 406 11.81 2.32 38.15
CA GLU A 406 12.49 3.49 38.71
C GLU A 406 12.23 4.76 37.88
N SER A 407 12.06 4.60 36.56
CA SER A 407 11.68 5.71 35.67
C SER A 407 10.78 5.25 34.53
N ILE A 408 9.93 6.18 34.07
CA ILE A 408 9.08 6.02 32.89
C ILE A 408 9.22 7.30 32.06
N GLU A 409 9.75 7.18 30.86
CA GLU A 409 10.06 8.31 29.98
C GLU A 409 9.32 8.22 28.65
N ILE A 410 8.90 9.36 28.12
CA ILE A 410 8.31 9.45 26.78
C ILE A 410 9.41 9.77 25.78
N ILE A 411 9.69 8.82 24.89
CA ILE A 411 10.64 9.00 23.79
C ILE A 411 9.87 9.52 22.58
N LYS A 412 9.99 10.83 22.33
CA LYS A 412 9.38 11.48 21.16
C LYS A 412 10.06 10.99 19.89
N THR A 413 9.25 10.59 18.93
CA THR A 413 9.70 10.20 17.59
C THR A 413 9.47 11.33 16.60
N GLY A 414 10.19 11.26 15.47
CA GLY A 414 10.04 12.22 14.39
C GLY A 414 8.76 12.04 13.59
N GLU A 415 8.62 12.81 12.51
CA GLU A 415 7.48 12.72 11.60
C GLU A 415 7.42 11.42 10.80
N GLU A 416 8.57 10.75 10.66
CA GLU A 416 8.74 9.47 9.95
C GLU A 416 8.32 8.26 10.80
N ASP A 417 7.74 8.52 11.96
CA ASP A 417 7.14 7.51 12.82
C ASP A 417 5.66 7.84 13.10
N ASN A 418 4.84 6.81 13.32
CA ASN A 418 3.41 6.98 13.60
C ASN A 418 3.09 7.13 15.09
N ASP A 419 4.00 6.71 15.98
CA ASP A 419 3.79 6.84 17.43
C ASP A 419 5.07 7.15 18.19
N ASN A 420 4.92 7.69 19.40
CA ASN A 420 6.02 7.83 20.36
C ASN A 420 6.20 6.53 21.14
N TRP A 421 7.33 6.37 21.83
CA TRP A 421 7.55 5.25 22.73
C TRP A 421 7.42 5.68 24.18
N VAL A 422 7.02 4.74 25.03
CA VAL A 422 7.26 4.79 26.47
C VAL A 422 8.43 3.86 26.76
N GLU A 423 9.46 4.37 27.42
CA GLU A 423 10.58 3.60 27.94
C GLU A 423 10.44 3.46 29.46
N ILE A 424 10.49 2.22 29.94
CA ILE A 424 10.41 1.88 31.35
C ILE A 424 11.77 1.32 31.77
N HIS A 425 12.38 1.92 32.79
CA HIS A 425 13.59 1.42 33.44
C HIS A 425 13.21 0.74 34.75
N PHE A 426 13.51 -0.55 34.85
CA PHE A 426 13.32 -1.34 36.06
C PHE A 426 14.57 -1.27 36.94
N GLY A 427 14.34 -1.11 38.24
CA GLY A 427 15.37 -0.94 39.24
C GLY A 427 15.97 -2.21 39.80
N GLU A 428 16.63 -2.03 40.94
CA GLU A 428 17.04 -3.14 41.79
C GLU A 428 15.87 -3.79 42.52
N ILE A 429 16.13 -4.94 43.13
CA ILE A 429 15.15 -5.68 43.92
C ILE A 429 14.74 -4.85 45.14
N ASP A 430 13.46 -4.54 45.25
CA ASP A 430 12.90 -3.80 46.38
C ASP A 430 13.02 -4.63 47.67
N PRO A 431 13.74 -4.13 48.70
CA PRO A 431 13.85 -4.79 50.00
C PRO A 431 12.50 -5.06 50.69
N ALA A 432 11.42 -4.38 50.29
CA ALA A 432 10.08 -4.60 50.83
C ALA A 432 9.54 -6.01 50.53
N ILE A 433 10.01 -6.67 49.47
CA ILE A 433 9.56 -8.00 49.05
C ILE A 433 10.70 -9.01 48.89
N ALA A 434 11.90 -8.69 49.39
CA ALA A 434 13.08 -9.54 49.30
C ALA A 434 13.78 -9.70 50.65
N PRO A 435 14.57 -10.77 50.86
CA PRO A 435 15.39 -10.89 52.05
C PRO A 435 16.31 -9.68 52.23
N LEU A 436 16.33 -9.13 53.45
CA LEU A 436 17.30 -8.11 53.84
C LEU A 436 18.72 -8.68 53.65
N ARG A 437 19.60 -7.87 53.06
CA ARG A 437 20.99 -8.24 52.80
C ARG A 437 21.92 -7.66 53.85
#